data_AF-A0A5C8JM42-F1
#
_entry.id   AF-A0A5C8JM42-F1
#
_cell.length_a   1.000
_cell.length_b   1.000
_cell.length_c   1.000
_cell.angle_alpha   90.00
_cell.angle_beta   90.00
_cell.angle_gamma   90.00
#
_symmetry.space_group_name_H-M   'P 1'
#
loop_
_entity.id
_entity.type
_entity.pdbx_description
1 polymer ?
#
loop_
_entity_poly.entity_id
_entity_poly.type
_entity_poly.pdbx_seq_one_letter_code
_entity_poly.pdbx_strand_id
1 'polypeptide(L)'
;MSQTQKDTSVQRKPKVESYDIAKSDETLHLAVDLAKFIKENKLYQNIQGKEYVNVEGWQYAGSRLGILPVVEHVVNISTDDEIKYQAKVNLLDLRSQQVVGAGFAICSNREQGKKYYQEFAIASMAQTRAIGKAYRNILAWIIRAAGYEPTPVEEMDYAGNESAKVAVPTEKKATMKAAPATAATTEPAEAEKTPGVRYASAKQKEEIIRLLNNPVITRQEKTKMLLNINRLDEERAAQAIEKLKKVIEDREDGQSAAA
;
A
#
# COMPACT_ATOMS: atom_id res chain seq x y z
N MET A 1 -69.12 -24.56 -23.07
CA MET A 1 -67.87 -24.07 -23.69
C MET A 1 -66.84 -23.93 -22.59
N SER A 2 -65.89 -24.86 -22.56
CA SER A 2 -64.84 -24.93 -21.53
C SER A 2 -63.65 -24.09 -22.00
N GLN A 3 -63.32 -23.02 -21.29
CA GLN A 3 -62.06 -22.29 -21.50
C GLN A 3 -61.11 -22.65 -20.35
N THR A 4 -60.17 -23.52 -20.66
CA THR A 4 -59.02 -23.85 -19.82
C THR A 4 -58.00 -22.71 -19.94
N GLN A 5 -57.92 -21.85 -18.92
CA GLN A 5 -56.83 -20.88 -18.82
C GLN A 5 -55.55 -21.62 -18.41
N LYS A 6 -54.55 -21.59 -19.30
CA LYS A 6 -53.18 -22.05 -19.04
C LYS A 6 -52.52 -21.11 -18.05
N ASP A 7 -52.35 -21.57 -16.82
CA ASP A 7 -51.56 -20.90 -15.80
C ASP A 7 -50.07 -21.02 -16.14
N THR A 8 -49.48 -19.92 -16.62
CA THR A 8 -48.07 -19.85 -16.99
C THR A 8 -47.30 -19.42 -15.75
N SER A 9 -46.79 -20.40 -15.00
CA SER A 9 -45.98 -20.14 -13.80
C SER A 9 -44.66 -19.47 -14.20
N VAL A 10 -44.56 -18.17 -13.95
CA VAL A 10 -43.32 -17.41 -14.04
C VAL A 10 -42.43 -17.84 -12.87
N GLN A 11 -41.47 -18.72 -13.16
CA GLN A 11 -40.42 -19.14 -12.23
C GLN A 11 -39.59 -17.91 -11.82
N ARG A 12 -39.92 -17.29 -10.69
CA ARG A 12 -39.06 -16.27 -10.05
C ARG A 12 -37.77 -16.96 -9.61
N LYS A 13 -36.63 -16.57 -10.20
CA LYS A 13 -35.32 -17.06 -9.77
C LYS A 13 -35.16 -16.81 -8.26
N PRO A 14 -34.83 -17.82 -7.46
CA PRO A 14 -34.63 -17.64 -6.03
C PRO A 14 -33.48 -16.68 -5.80
N LYS A 15 -33.69 -15.71 -4.92
CA LYS A 15 -32.64 -14.80 -4.45
C LYS A 15 -31.61 -15.68 -3.72
N VAL A 16 -30.43 -15.85 -4.30
CA VAL A 16 -29.39 -16.75 -3.76
C VAL A 16 -28.90 -16.17 -2.44
N GLU A 17 -29.39 -16.73 -1.33
CA GLU A 17 -29.06 -16.28 0.02
C GLU A 17 -27.63 -16.69 0.43
N SER A 18 -27.12 -17.80 -0.10
CA SER A 18 -25.76 -18.31 0.13
C SER A 18 -25.15 -18.89 -1.14
N TYR A 19 -23.90 -18.54 -1.43
CA TYR A 19 -23.13 -19.13 -2.53
C TYR A 19 -22.31 -20.33 -2.05
N ASP A 20 -22.22 -21.37 -2.87
CA ASP A 20 -21.34 -22.52 -2.66
C ASP A 20 -20.13 -22.46 -3.60
N ILE A 21 -18.91 -22.49 -3.03
CA ILE A 21 -17.65 -22.48 -3.79
C ILE A 21 -17.55 -23.68 -4.74
N ALA A 22 -18.15 -24.82 -4.38
CA ALA A 22 -18.08 -26.04 -5.18
C ALA A 22 -18.93 -25.97 -6.47
N LYS A 23 -19.83 -24.99 -6.60
CA LYS A 23 -20.74 -24.85 -7.74
C LYS A 23 -20.30 -23.74 -8.68
N SER A 24 -19.87 -24.13 -9.88
CA SER A 24 -19.33 -23.21 -10.89
C SER A 24 -20.29 -22.08 -11.27
N ASP A 25 -21.57 -22.36 -11.49
CA ASP A 25 -22.54 -21.35 -11.95
C ASP A 25 -22.78 -20.25 -10.89
N GLU A 26 -22.87 -20.65 -9.63
CA GLU A 26 -23.03 -19.74 -8.49
C GLU A 26 -21.81 -18.83 -8.34
N THR A 27 -20.61 -19.39 -8.48
CA THR A 27 -19.36 -18.63 -8.34
C THR A 27 -19.08 -17.64 -9.49
N LEU A 28 -19.53 -17.95 -10.72
CA LEU A 28 -19.45 -17.00 -11.84
C LEU A 28 -20.42 -15.83 -11.65
N HIS A 29 -21.63 -16.08 -11.13
CA HIS A 29 -22.55 -15.00 -10.78
C HIS A 29 -21.98 -14.12 -9.66
N LEU A 30 -21.35 -14.74 -8.66
CA LEU A 30 -20.65 -14.02 -7.61
C LEU A 30 -19.54 -13.12 -8.18
N ALA A 31 -18.75 -13.58 -9.16
CA ALA A 31 -17.72 -12.74 -9.78
C ALA A 31 -18.29 -11.47 -10.43
N VAL A 32 -19.47 -11.56 -11.08
CA VAL A 32 -20.16 -10.41 -11.67
C VAL A 32 -20.66 -9.44 -10.60
N ASP A 33 -21.27 -9.97 -9.53
CA ASP A 33 -21.74 -9.16 -8.40
C ASP A 33 -20.58 -8.44 -7.71
N LEU A 34 -19.45 -9.14 -7.51
CA LEU A 34 -18.23 -8.58 -6.94
C LEU A 34 -17.64 -7.49 -7.83
N ALA A 35 -17.59 -7.71 -9.14
CA ALA A 35 -17.10 -6.71 -10.09
C ALA A 35 -17.84 -5.38 -9.94
N LYS A 36 -19.17 -5.45 -9.86
CA LYS A 36 -20.05 -4.29 -9.67
C LYS A 36 -19.81 -3.62 -8.31
N PHE A 37 -19.86 -4.39 -7.22
CA PHE A 37 -19.75 -3.83 -5.87
C PHE A 37 -18.39 -3.18 -5.60
N ILE A 38 -17.29 -3.85 -5.99
CA ILE A 38 -15.92 -3.32 -5.82
C ILE A 38 -15.76 -2.02 -6.60
N LYS A 39 -16.33 -1.93 -7.81
CA LYS A 39 -16.26 -0.74 -8.66
C LYS A 39 -17.08 0.42 -8.10
N GLU A 40 -18.32 0.17 -7.72
CA GLU A 40 -19.24 1.18 -7.18
C GLU A 40 -18.73 1.78 -5.86
N ASN A 41 -18.10 0.96 -5.02
CA ASN A 41 -17.60 1.38 -3.71
C ASN A 41 -16.10 1.73 -3.69
N LYS A 42 -15.43 1.70 -4.85
CA LYS A 42 -13.99 2.01 -4.98
C LYS A 42 -13.10 1.19 -4.04
N LEU A 43 -13.39 -0.10 -3.90
CA LEU A 43 -12.65 -1.03 -3.04
C LEU A 43 -11.39 -1.60 -3.73
N TYR A 44 -10.80 -0.82 -4.62
CA TYR A 44 -9.63 -1.20 -5.41
C TYR A 44 -8.70 0.00 -5.60
N GLN A 45 -7.45 -0.28 -5.94
CA GLN A 45 -6.45 0.72 -6.31
C GLN A 45 -5.87 0.39 -7.67
N ASN A 46 -5.66 1.42 -8.49
CA ASN A 46 -4.93 1.28 -9.74
C ASN A 46 -3.43 1.43 -9.48
N ILE A 47 -2.67 0.38 -9.76
CA ILE A 47 -1.21 0.37 -9.65
C ILE A 47 -0.67 -0.05 -11.02
N GLN A 48 0.05 0.85 -11.68
CA GLN A 48 0.65 0.60 -13.01
C GLN A 48 -0.38 0.16 -14.07
N GLY A 49 -1.58 0.75 -14.06
CA GLY A 49 -2.63 0.44 -15.04
C GLY A 49 -3.40 -0.84 -14.74
N LYS A 50 -3.11 -1.52 -13.62
CA LYS A 50 -3.83 -2.71 -13.16
C LYS A 50 -4.61 -2.42 -11.90
N GLU A 51 -5.79 -3.03 -11.77
CA GLU A 51 -6.68 -2.81 -10.65
C GLU A 51 -6.53 -3.93 -9.61
N TYR A 52 -6.09 -3.59 -8.41
CA TYR A 52 -5.89 -4.50 -7.30
C TYR A 52 -6.95 -4.25 -6.25
N VAL A 53 -7.52 -5.31 -5.66
CA VAL A 53 -8.60 -5.19 -4.66
C VAL A 53 -8.02 -4.99 -3.26
N ASN A 54 -8.56 -4.01 -2.52
CA ASN A 54 -8.24 -3.76 -1.10
C ASN A 54 -8.75 -4.91 -0.23
N VAL A 55 -8.19 -5.07 0.97
CA VAL A 55 -8.60 -6.11 1.94
C VAL A 55 -10.10 -6.10 2.24
N GLU A 56 -10.76 -4.95 2.18
CA GLU A 56 -12.21 -4.81 2.36
C GLU A 56 -13.01 -5.48 1.23
N GLY A 57 -12.54 -5.38 -0.02
CA GLY A 57 -13.15 -6.08 -1.15
C GLY A 57 -12.98 -7.60 -1.05
N TRP A 58 -11.83 -8.07 -0.54
CA TRP A 58 -11.61 -9.49 -0.25
C TRP A 58 -12.52 -10.00 0.87
N GLN A 59 -12.68 -9.22 1.95
CA GLN A 59 -13.60 -9.55 3.04
C GLN A 59 -15.05 -9.59 2.58
N TYR A 60 -15.46 -8.66 1.71
CA TYR A 60 -16.79 -8.69 1.10
C TYR A 60 -17.02 -9.98 0.30
N ALA A 61 -16.05 -10.38 -0.54
CA ALA A 61 -16.11 -11.64 -1.29
C ALA A 61 -16.25 -12.86 -0.35
N GLY A 62 -15.43 -12.91 0.70
CA GLY A 62 -15.52 -13.94 1.73
C GLY A 62 -16.88 -14.00 2.42
N SER A 63 -17.40 -12.84 2.84
CA SER A 63 -18.67 -12.72 3.55
C SER A 63 -19.84 -13.29 2.74
N ARG A 64 -19.80 -13.15 1.41
CA ARG A 64 -20.85 -13.63 0.50
C ARG A 64 -20.87 -15.16 0.38
N LEU A 65 -19.76 -15.80 0.75
CA LEU A 65 -19.58 -17.25 0.85
C LEU A 65 -19.72 -17.76 2.30
N GLY A 66 -20.00 -16.88 3.27
CA GLY A 66 -20.05 -17.22 4.68
C GLY A 66 -18.67 -17.45 5.32
N ILE A 67 -17.60 -16.91 4.71
CA ILE A 67 -16.21 -17.10 5.16
C ILE A 67 -15.69 -15.81 5.78
N LEU A 68 -15.33 -15.86 7.06
CA LEU A 68 -14.81 -14.71 7.81
C LEU A 68 -13.36 -14.91 8.26
N PRO A 69 -12.56 -13.83 8.37
CA PRO A 69 -11.21 -13.94 8.87
C PRO A 69 -11.21 -13.93 10.40
N VAL A 70 -10.37 -14.77 10.99
CA VAL A 70 -10.10 -14.83 12.42
C VAL A 70 -8.61 -14.67 12.61
N VAL A 71 -8.19 -13.60 13.27
CA VAL A 71 -6.78 -13.38 13.62
C VAL A 71 -6.40 -14.43 14.66
N GLU A 72 -5.51 -15.35 14.31
CA GLU A 72 -5.04 -16.40 15.22
C GLU A 72 -4.01 -15.81 16.20
N HIS A 73 -3.02 -15.08 15.68
CA HIS A 73 -2.05 -14.38 16.51
C HIS A 73 -1.39 -13.24 15.75
N VAL A 74 -0.92 -12.27 16.52
CA VAL A 74 0.00 -11.22 16.09
C VAL A 74 1.17 -11.19 17.06
N VAL A 75 2.35 -11.48 16.54
CA VAL A 75 3.57 -11.66 17.32
C VAL A 75 4.54 -10.56 16.97
N ASN A 76 5.04 -9.87 18.00
CA ASN A 76 6.16 -8.95 17.86
C ASN A 76 7.44 -9.79 17.68
N ILE A 77 8.12 -9.57 16.55
CA ILE A 77 9.40 -10.20 16.19
C ILE A 77 10.46 -9.11 15.90
N SER A 78 10.32 -7.97 16.58
CA SER A 78 11.18 -6.79 16.44
C SER A 78 12.57 -7.04 17.00
N THR A 79 13.53 -6.27 16.50
CA THR A 79 14.89 -6.13 17.05
C THR A 79 15.09 -4.69 17.54
N ASP A 80 16.21 -4.40 18.21
CA ASP A 80 16.50 -3.06 18.73
C ASP A 80 16.46 -1.94 17.67
N ASP A 81 16.66 -2.31 16.40
CA ASP A 81 16.78 -1.44 15.24
C ASP A 81 15.65 -1.58 14.20
N GLU A 82 14.70 -2.50 14.41
CA GLU A 82 13.62 -2.81 13.47
C GLU A 82 12.32 -3.17 14.21
N ILE A 83 11.26 -2.40 13.94
CA ILE A 83 9.91 -2.77 14.38
C ILE A 83 9.36 -3.77 13.37
N LYS A 84 9.01 -4.97 13.84
CA LYS A 84 8.60 -6.08 12.98
C LYS A 84 7.51 -6.91 13.64
N TYR A 85 6.46 -7.17 12.88
CA TYR A 85 5.31 -7.95 13.34
C TYR A 85 4.96 -9.04 12.35
N GLN A 86 4.64 -10.21 12.88
CA GLN A 86 4.08 -11.33 12.14
C GLN A 86 2.62 -11.52 12.55
N ALA A 87 1.73 -11.67 11.59
CA ALA A 87 0.34 -12.04 11.83
C ALA A 87 -0.01 -13.34 11.10
N LYS A 88 -0.80 -14.19 11.76
CA LYS A 88 -1.46 -15.35 11.15
C LYS A 88 -2.96 -15.19 11.27
N VAL A 89 -3.66 -15.41 10.17
CA VAL A 89 -5.11 -15.30 10.05
C VAL A 89 -5.64 -16.60 9.47
N ASN A 90 -6.68 -17.15 10.09
CA ASN A 90 -7.44 -18.27 9.56
C ASN A 90 -8.75 -17.75 8.95
N LEU A 91 -9.28 -18.48 7.99
CA LEU A 91 -10.61 -18.24 7.43
C LEU A 91 -11.56 -19.31 7.96
N LEU A 92 -12.61 -18.88 8.66
CA LEU A 92 -13.64 -19.73 9.22
C LEU A 92 -14.86 -19.72 8.29
N ASP A 93 -15.30 -20.89 7.86
CA ASP A 93 -16.62 -21.04 7.24
C ASP A 93 -17.68 -21.13 8.34
N LEU A 94 -18.62 -20.18 8.34
CA LEU A 94 -19.67 -20.10 9.35
C LEU A 94 -20.66 -21.27 9.30
N ARG A 95 -20.80 -21.95 8.15
CA ARG A 95 -21.71 -23.10 8.03
C ARG A 95 -21.11 -24.35 8.65
N SER A 96 -19.88 -24.70 8.26
CA SER A 96 -19.20 -25.89 8.76
C SER A 96 -18.44 -25.67 10.08
N GLN A 97 -18.21 -24.42 10.47
CA GLN A 97 -17.32 -24.04 11.58
C GLN A 97 -15.88 -24.57 11.43
N GLN A 98 -15.47 -24.88 10.18
CA GLN A 98 -14.13 -25.36 9.87
C GLN A 98 -13.25 -24.24 9.34
N VAL A 99 -11.94 -24.37 9.61
CA VAL A 99 -10.93 -23.51 8.99
C VAL A 99 -10.73 -23.96 7.54
N VAL A 100 -11.07 -23.09 6.60
CA VAL A 100 -11.03 -23.38 5.15
C VAL A 100 -9.83 -22.75 4.45
N GLY A 101 -9.09 -21.90 5.14
CA GLY A 101 -7.89 -21.26 4.60
C GLY A 101 -7.09 -20.55 5.70
N ALA A 102 -5.85 -20.21 5.38
CA ALA A 102 -4.98 -19.46 6.27
C ALA A 102 -4.05 -18.54 5.48
N GLY A 103 -3.62 -17.45 6.11
CA GLY A 103 -2.67 -16.49 5.57
C GLY A 103 -1.70 -16.03 6.65
N PHE A 104 -0.44 -15.83 6.25
CA PHE A 104 0.61 -15.30 7.11
C PHE A 104 1.25 -14.09 6.43
N ALA A 105 1.51 -13.05 7.22
CA ALA A 105 2.20 -11.88 6.73
C ALA A 105 3.15 -11.33 7.79
N ILE A 106 4.24 -10.76 7.30
CA ILE A 106 5.20 -10.02 8.09
C ILE A 106 5.20 -8.58 7.57
N CYS A 107 5.16 -7.62 8.48
CA CYS A 107 5.36 -6.22 8.17
C CYS A 107 6.48 -5.65 9.05
N SER A 108 7.20 -4.68 8.50
CA SER A 108 8.35 -4.05 9.14
C SER A 108 8.39 -2.55 8.85
N ASN A 109 8.90 -1.76 9.79
CA ASN A 109 9.21 -0.35 9.53
C ASN A 109 10.35 -0.16 8.52
N ARG A 110 11.10 -1.23 8.19
CA ARG A 110 12.12 -1.22 7.11
C ARG A 110 11.54 -1.34 5.71
N GLU A 111 10.26 -1.69 5.58
CA GLU A 111 9.61 -1.62 4.28
C GLU A 111 9.61 -0.18 3.74
N GLN A 112 9.68 -0.04 2.43
CA GLN A 112 9.80 1.25 1.78
C GLN A 112 8.63 2.17 2.16
N GLY A 113 8.94 3.41 2.55
CA GLY A 113 7.95 4.39 2.99
C GLY A 113 7.46 4.23 4.44
N LYS A 114 7.85 3.17 5.17
CA LYS A 114 7.34 2.86 6.52
C LYS A 114 8.31 3.15 7.67
N LYS A 115 9.47 3.76 7.38
CA LYS A 115 10.53 4.06 8.36
C LYS A 115 10.03 4.81 9.60
N TYR A 116 9.05 5.68 9.45
CA TYR A 116 8.50 6.53 10.52
C TYR A 116 7.14 6.05 11.05
N TYR A 117 6.69 4.86 10.64
CA TYR A 117 5.42 4.34 11.09
C TYR A 117 5.54 3.90 12.55
N GLN A 118 4.49 4.17 13.31
CA GLN A 118 4.41 3.77 14.71
C GLN A 118 4.19 2.25 14.81
N GLU A 119 4.56 1.67 15.94
CA GLU A 119 4.52 0.23 16.18
C GLU A 119 3.15 -0.39 15.92
N PHE A 120 2.09 0.22 16.46
CA PHE A 120 0.71 -0.24 16.24
C PHE A 120 0.31 -0.22 14.75
N ALA A 121 0.86 0.71 13.96
CA ALA A 121 0.58 0.77 12.53
C ALA A 121 1.22 -0.42 11.81
N ILE A 122 2.47 -0.76 12.14
CA ILE A 122 3.15 -1.95 11.59
C ILE A 122 2.42 -3.24 11.97
N ALA A 123 1.98 -3.36 13.22
CA ALA A 123 1.19 -4.50 13.69
C ALA A 123 -0.16 -4.62 12.93
N SER A 124 -0.91 -3.52 12.80
CA SER A 124 -2.17 -3.49 12.04
C SER A 124 -1.97 -3.79 10.55
N MET A 125 -0.87 -3.33 9.95
CA MET A 125 -0.53 -3.67 8.57
C MET A 125 -0.23 -5.15 8.40
N ALA A 126 0.45 -5.79 9.36
CA ALA A 126 0.67 -7.24 9.32
C ALA A 126 -0.66 -7.99 9.33
N GLN A 127 -1.62 -7.57 10.16
CA GLN A 127 -2.96 -8.16 10.20
C GLN A 127 -3.68 -8.02 8.86
N THR A 128 -3.81 -6.81 8.32
CA THR A 128 -4.56 -6.59 7.08
C THR A 128 -3.93 -7.31 5.88
N ARG A 129 -2.59 -7.35 5.82
CA ARG A 129 -1.87 -8.14 4.80
C ARG A 129 -2.11 -9.65 4.96
N ALA A 130 -2.12 -10.16 6.19
CA ALA A 130 -2.43 -11.58 6.44
C ALA A 130 -3.87 -11.93 6.06
N ILE A 131 -4.85 -11.05 6.35
CA ILE A 131 -6.25 -11.21 5.92
C ILE A 131 -6.34 -11.30 4.40
N GLY A 132 -5.76 -10.32 3.69
CA GLY A 132 -5.75 -10.32 2.22
C GLY A 132 -5.15 -11.60 1.65
N LYS A 133 -4.02 -12.05 2.22
CA LYS A 133 -3.36 -13.30 1.79
C LYS A 133 -4.17 -14.55 2.07
N ALA A 134 -4.86 -14.60 3.22
CA ALA A 134 -5.71 -15.73 3.57
C ALA A 134 -6.85 -15.89 2.54
N TYR A 135 -7.51 -14.78 2.18
CA TYR A 135 -8.56 -14.78 1.16
C TYR A 135 -8.04 -15.05 -0.25
N ARG A 136 -6.89 -14.48 -0.61
CA ARG A 136 -6.21 -14.76 -1.88
C ARG A 136 -6.07 -16.26 -2.11
N ASN A 137 -5.63 -17.01 -1.10
CA ASN A 137 -5.35 -18.45 -1.25
C ASN A 137 -6.56 -19.27 -1.71
N ILE A 138 -7.79 -18.81 -1.43
CA ILE A 138 -9.02 -19.54 -1.77
C ILE A 138 -9.90 -18.83 -2.81
N LEU A 139 -9.86 -17.49 -2.90
CA LEU A 139 -10.77 -16.68 -3.73
C LEU A 139 -10.08 -15.98 -4.91
N ALA A 140 -8.76 -16.12 -5.10
CA ALA A 140 -8.01 -15.41 -6.14
C ALA A 140 -8.60 -15.57 -7.55
N TRP A 141 -9.07 -16.76 -7.89
CA TRP A 141 -9.66 -17.05 -9.19
C TRP A 141 -11.01 -16.32 -9.40
N ILE A 142 -11.79 -16.11 -8.34
CA ILE A 142 -13.05 -15.35 -8.40
C ILE A 142 -12.75 -13.86 -8.63
N ILE A 143 -11.76 -13.31 -7.92
CA ILE A 143 -11.31 -11.92 -8.11
C ILE A 143 -10.79 -11.71 -9.53
N ARG A 144 -10.06 -12.68 -10.07
CA ARG A 144 -9.61 -12.64 -11.47
C ARG A 144 -10.76 -12.73 -12.46
N ALA A 145 -11.77 -13.57 -12.19
CA ALA A 145 -12.99 -13.63 -13.00
C ALA A 145 -13.81 -12.33 -12.94
N ALA A 146 -13.74 -11.59 -11.82
CA ALA A 146 -14.33 -10.28 -11.65
C ALA A 146 -13.58 -9.14 -12.37
N GLY A 147 -12.44 -9.44 -13.01
CA GLY A 147 -11.66 -8.49 -13.81
C GLY A 147 -10.53 -7.77 -13.06
N TYR A 148 -10.27 -8.15 -11.81
CA TYR A 148 -9.19 -7.54 -10.99
C TYR A 148 -7.97 -8.45 -10.91
N GLU A 149 -6.83 -7.88 -10.50
CA GLU A 149 -5.65 -8.67 -10.20
C GLU A 149 -5.85 -9.52 -8.93
N PRO A 150 -5.42 -10.81 -8.94
CA PRO A 150 -5.63 -11.73 -7.83
C PRO A 150 -4.70 -11.47 -6.64
N THR A 151 -3.85 -10.45 -6.70
CA THR A 151 -2.99 -10.03 -5.60
C THR A 151 -3.69 -8.95 -4.78
N PRO A 152 -3.81 -9.08 -3.46
CA PRO A 152 -4.31 -8.03 -2.61
C PRO A 152 -3.42 -6.79 -2.68
N VAL A 153 -4.05 -5.63 -2.58
CA VAL A 153 -3.39 -4.32 -2.55
C VAL A 153 -2.35 -4.22 -1.42
N GLU A 154 -2.62 -4.85 -0.28
CA GLU A 154 -1.76 -4.84 0.91
C GLU A 154 -0.46 -5.63 0.70
N GLU A 155 -0.41 -6.53 -0.28
CA GLU A 155 0.80 -7.25 -0.70
C GLU A 155 1.60 -6.50 -1.77
N MET A 156 1.13 -5.35 -2.26
CA MET A 156 1.84 -4.56 -3.26
C MET A 156 2.81 -3.59 -2.58
N ASP A 157 4.08 -3.63 -3.00
CA ASP A 157 5.08 -2.66 -2.56
C ASP A 157 4.91 -1.35 -3.33
N TYR A 158 4.55 -0.29 -2.61
CA TYR A 158 4.36 1.05 -3.14
C TYR A 158 5.67 1.81 -3.21
N ALA A 159 6.60 1.41 -4.08
CA ALA A 159 7.48 2.35 -4.78
C ALA A 159 8.46 1.61 -5.70
N GLY A 160 8.51 2.06 -6.94
CA GLY A 160 9.47 1.61 -7.93
C GLY A 160 8.91 1.46 -9.33
N ASN A 161 8.18 2.46 -9.84
CA ASN A 161 8.25 2.73 -11.27
C ASN A 161 7.88 4.20 -11.51
N GLU A 162 8.90 5.02 -11.76
CA GLU A 162 8.71 6.19 -12.61
C GLU A 162 7.97 5.72 -13.86
N SER A 163 7.08 6.57 -14.36
CA SER A 163 6.25 6.31 -15.52
C SER A 163 7.10 6.00 -16.75
N ALA A 164 7.49 4.73 -16.91
CA ALA A 164 7.74 4.15 -18.20
C ALA A 164 6.41 4.25 -18.95
N LYS A 165 6.34 5.19 -19.91
CA LYS A 165 5.28 5.23 -20.91
C LYS A 165 5.22 3.84 -21.54
N VAL A 166 4.27 3.02 -21.11
CA VAL A 166 3.98 1.76 -21.77
C VAL A 166 3.26 2.12 -23.06
N ALA A 167 4.03 2.26 -24.13
CA ALA A 167 3.50 2.15 -25.47
C ALA A 167 2.82 0.78 -25.57
N VAL A 168 1.51 0.79 -25.83
CA VAL A 168 0.69 -0.41 -26.02
C VAL A 168 1.22 -1.18 -27.23
N PRO A 169 1.66 -2.45 -27.12
CA PRO A 169 1.91 -3.28 -28.27
C PRO A 169 0.66 -4.14 -28.53
N THR A 170 0.01 -3.88 -29.66
CA THR A 170 -1.09 -4.69 -30.20
C THR A 170 -0.61 -6.12 -30.48
N GLU A 171 -1.40 -7.12 -30.11
CA GLU A 171 -1.15 -8.54 -30.35
C GLU A 171 -0.91 -8.87 -31.83
N LYS A 172 0.16 -9.63 -32.14
CA LYS A 172 0.14 -10.70 -33.17
C LYS A 172 1.06 -11.86 -32.79
N LYS A 173 0.62 -13.04 -33.22
CA LYS A 173 0.96 -14.41 -32.83
C LYS A 173 2.23 -14.96 -33.55
N ALA A 174 3.02 -15.75 -32.80
CA ALA A 174 3.90 -16.89 -33.16
C ALA A 174 4.92 -16.81 -34.33
N THR A 175 6.21 -17.05 -34.05
CA THR A 175 6.96 -18.31 -34.34
C THR A 175 8.47 -18.20 -34.01
N MET A 176 9.07 -19.35 -33.71
CA MET A 176 10.45 -19.58 -33.24
C MET A 176 11.50 -19.35 -34.35
N LYS A 177 12.70 -18.81 -34.03
CA LYS A 177 14.03 -19.42 -34.26
C LYS A 177 15.19 -18.54 -33.71
N ALA A 178 16.32 -19.20 -33.49
CA ALA A 178 17.51 -18.81 -32.74
C ALA A 178 18.45 -17.75 -33.38
N ALA A 179 19.29 -17.22 -32.49
CA ALA A 179 20.50 -16.35 -32.53
C ALA A 179 21.49 -16.51 -33.74
N PRO A 180 22.57 -15.69 -33.93
CA PRO A 180 23.26 -14.87 -32.92
C PRO A 180 23.87 -13.48 -33.31
N ALA A 181 24.25 -12.77 -32.24
CA ALA A 181 25.32 -11.79 -31.99
C ALA A 181 25.96 -10.94 -33.12
N THR A 182 25.99 -9.62 -32.89
CA THR A 182 27.18 -8.79 -33.16
C THR A 182 27.26 -7.63 -32.17
N ALA A 183 28.47 -7.43 -31.64
CA ALA A 183 28.85 -6.36 -30.74
C ALA A 183 29.12 -5.05 -31.51
N ALA A 184 28.80 -3.91 -30.91
CA ALA A 184 29.46 -2.64 -31.19
C ALA A 184 29.37 -1.73 -29.96
N THR A 185 30.53 -1.46 -29.39
CA THR A 185 30.83 -0.47 -28.35
C THR A 185 30.88 0.92 -29.00
N THR A 186 30.20 1.91 -28.44
CA THR A 186 30.57 3.33 -28.56
C THR A 186 30.20 4.06 -27.27
N GLU A 187 31.21 4.70 -26.69
CA GLU A 187 31.21 5.55 -25.50
C GLU A 187 30.45 6.89 -25.69
N PRO A 188 30.19 7.64 -24.60
CA PRO A 188 29.02 8.52 -24.46
C PRO A 188 29.30 9.99 -24.83
N ALA A 189 28.31 10.65 -25.43
CA ALA A 189 28.29 12.10 -25.63
C ALA A 189 27.19 12.75 -24.76
N GLU A 190 27.66 13.48 -23.75
CA GLU A 190 27.11 14.69 -23.15
C GLU A 190 25.59 14.82 -22.93
N ALA A 191 25.20 14.59 -21.67
CA ALA A 191 23.92 15.03 -21.12
C ALA A 191 24.02 16.49 -20.64
N GLU A 192 23.16 17.34 -21.20
CA GLU A 192 22.90 18.71 -20.76
C GLU A 192 22.35 18.74 -19.32
N LYS A 193 22.92 19.63 -18.49
CA LYS A 193 22.60 19.80 -17.07
C LYS A 193 21.31 20.63 -16.89
N THR A 194 20.28 20.04 -16.30
CA THR A 194 19.27 20.78 -15.53
C THR A 194 19.70 20.80 -14.05
N PRO A 195 19.47 21.89 -13.30
CA PRO A 195 20.00 22.04 -11.95
C PRO A 195 19.20 21.15 -10.98
N GLY A 196 19.80 20.03 -10.58
CA GLY A 196 19.29 19.20 -9.50
C GLY A 196 19.32 19.96 -8.18
N VAL A 197 18.16 20.08 -7.53
CA VAL A 197 18.03 20.69 -6.19
C VAL A 197 18.87 19.88 -5.21
N ARG A 198 19.95 20.48 -4.69
CA ARG A 198 20.79 19.87 -3.65
C ARG A 198 20.14 20.09 -2.29
N TYR A 199 19.70 18.98 -1.69
CA TYR A 199 19.18 18.98 -0.33
C TYR A 199 20.27 19.27 0.70
N ALA A 200 19.87 19.82 1.84
CA ALA A 200 20.77 20.14 2.94
C ALA A 200 21.61 18.93 3.37
N SER A 201 22.92 19.13 3.47
CA SER A 201 23.88 18.11 3.86
C SER A 201 23.66 17.67 5.32
N ALA A 202 24.13 16.46 5.67
CA ALA A 202 24.04 15.95 7.04
C ALA A 202 24.67 16.89 8.07
N LYS A 203 25.79 17.53 7.72
CA LYS A 203 26.49 18.51 8.56
C LYS A 203 25.65 19.76 8.84
N GLN A 204 24.91 20.26 7.85
CA GLN A 204 24.03 21.42 8.03
C GLN A 204 22.83 21.08 8.92
N LYS A 205 22.27 19.87 8.79
CA LYS A 205 21.17 19.41 9.64
C LYS A 205 21.61 19.26 11.10
N GLU A 206 22.81 18.73 11.33
CA GLU A 206 23.40 18.59 12.66
C GLU A 206 23.61 19.96 13.32
N GLU A 207 24.17 20.93 12.59
CA GLU A 207 24.37 22.29 13.11
C GLU A 207 23.04 23.01 13.42
N ILE A 208 22.01 22.84 12.59
CA ILE A 208 20.66 23.36 12.87
C ILE A 208 20.10 22.76 14.16
N ILE A 209 20.21 21.44 14.35
CA ILE A 209 19.73 20.76 15.56
C ILE A 209 20.48 21.26 16.80
N ARG A 210 21.79 21.48 16.69
CA ARG A 210 22.62 22.01 17.76
C ARG A 210 22.18 23.42 18.18
N LEU A 211 21.97 24.32 17.21
CA LEU A 211 21.51 25.69 17.47
C LEU A 211 20.10 25.74 18.06
N LEU A 212 19.19 24.86 17.59
CA LEU A 212 17.83 24.75 18.13
C LEU A 212 17.77 24.16 19.56
N ASN A 213 18.88 23.63 20.07
CA ASN A 213 18.96 23.12 21.45
C ASN A 213 19.44 24.17 22.46
N ASN A 214 19.72 25.41 22.02
CA ASN A 214 20.04 26.52 22.92
C ASN A 214 18.79 26.93 23.74
N PRO A 215 18.92 27.20 25.06
CA PRO A 215 17.80 27.56 25.95
C PRO A 215 17.04 28.84 25.55
N VAL A 216 17.67 29.70 24.76
CA VAL A 216 17.11 31.00 24.32
C VAL A 216 16.14 30.85 23.14
N ILE A 217 16.12 29.68 22.48
CA ILE A 217 15.20 29.35 21.40
C ILE A 217 13.87 28.82 21.96
N THR A 218 12.76 29.38 21.48
CA THR A 218 11.44 28.98 21.99
C THR A 218 11.06 27.58 21.50
N ARG A 219 10.24 26.88 22.29
CA ARG A 219 9.73 25.53 21.94
C ARG A 219 8.95 25.51 20.62
N GLN A 220 8.27 26.61 20.28
CA GLN A 220 7.51 26.76 19.03
C GLN A 220 8.44 26.88 17.82
N GLU A 221 9.52 27.67 17.91
CA GLU A 221 10.55 27.79 16.87
C GLU A 221 11.27 26.46 16.62
N LYS A 222 11.63 25.75 17.71
CA LYS A 222 12.24 24.41 17.66
C LYS A 222 11.36 23.40 16.93
N THR A 223 10.07 23.34 17.28
CA THR A 223 9.13 22.38 16.67
C THR A 223 8.93 22.67 15.18
N LYS A 224 8.77 23.95 14.80
CA LYS A 224 8.55 24.36 13.40
C LYS A 224 9.75 24.05 12.50
N MET A 225 10.97 24.24 12.99
CA MET A 225 12.19 23.97 12.23
C MET A 225 12.47 22.47 12.12
N LEU A 226 12.25 21.70 13.18
CA LEU A 226 12.42 20.24 13.15
C LEU A 226 11.47 19.54 12.18
N LEU A 227 10.23 20.02 12.03
CA LEU A 227 9.26 19.47 11.07
C LEU A 227 9.69 19.66 9.62
N ASN A 228 10.48 20.70 9.31
CA ASN A 228 10.87 21.04 7.94
C ASN A 228 12.34 20.74 7.61
N ILE A 229 13.14 20.26 8.57
CA ILE A 229 14.59 20.05 8.42
C ILE A 229 14.97 19.10 7.26
N ASN A 230 14.09 18.15 6.94
CA ASN A 230 14.31 17.19 5.87
C ASN A 230 13.96 17.72 4.47
N ARG A 231 13.31 18.89 4.39
CA ARG A 231 12.89 19.52 3.13
C ARG A 231 13.70 20.78 2.80
N LEU A 232 14.70 21.13 3.60
CA LEU A 232 15.60 22.25 3.35
C LEU A 232 16.60 21.90 2.24
N ASP A 233 16.77 22.83 1.30
CA ASP A 233 17.88 22.87 0.35
C ASP A 233 19.15 23.40 1.03
N GLU A 234 20.30 23.23 0.38
CA GLU A 234 21.61 23.60 0.92
C GLU A 234 21.72 25.10 1.24
N GLU A 235 21.13 25.95 0.41
CA GLU A 235 21.14 27.41 0.59
C GLU A 235 20.23 27.88 1.73
N ARG A 236 18.98 27.38 1.84
CA ARG A 236 18.10 27.78 2.94
C ARG A 236 18.56 27.18 4.26
N ALA A 237 19.23 26.04 4.25
CA ALA A 237 19.86 25.50 5.45
C ALA A 237 20.98 26.44 5.97
N ALA A 238 21.81 26.98 5.08
CA ALA A 238 22.83 27.96 5.46
C ALA A 238 22.21 29.26 6.02
N GLN A 239 21.18 29.79 5.35
CA GLN A 239 20.45 30.98 5.83
C GLN A 239 19.75 30.74 7.18
N ALA A 240 19.21 29.53 7.39
CA ALA A 240 18.58 29.16 8.66
C ALA A 240 19.60 29.10 9.80
N ILE A 241 20.81 28.58 9.56
CA ILE A 241 21.91 28.55 10.53
C ILE A 241 22.31 29.98 10.92
N GLU A 242 22.52 30.87 9.95
CA GLU A 242 22.92 32.26 10.20
C GLU A 242 21.84 33.03 10.98
N LYS A 243 20.57 32.85 10.60
CA LYS A 243 19.44 33.46 11.30
C LYS A 243 19.31 32.95 12.74
N LEU A 244 19.51 31.66 12.97
CA LEU A 244 19.48 31.08 14.31
C LEU A 244 20.63 31.62 15.17
N LYS A 245 21.84 31.76 14.62
CA LYS A 245 22.97 32.37 15.33
C LYS A 245 22.66 33.81 15.74
N LYS A 246 22.14 34.61 14.82
CA LYS A 246 21.78 36.01 15.10
C LYS A 246 20.68 36.13 16.17
N VAL A 247 19.64 35.29 16.10
CA VAL A 247 18.55 35.29 17.09
C VAL A 247 19.04 34.86 18.48
N ILE A 248 20.03 33.95 18.54
CA ILE A 248 20.67 33.56 19.81
C ILE A 248 21.47 34.74 20.36
N GLU A 249 22.32 35.37 19.54
CA GLU A 249 23.16 36.53 19.93
C GLU A 249 22.30 37.72 20.40
N ASP A 250 21.31 38.15 19.60
CA ASP A 250 20.41 39.27 19.93
C ASP A 250 19.64 39.07 21.26
N ARG A 251 19.31 37.81 21.60
CA ARG A 251 18.55 37.46 22.81
C ARG A 251 19.47 37.19 24.01
N GLU A 252 20.69 36.68 23.80
CA GLU A 252 21.72 36.54 24.83
C GLU A 252 22.21 37.92 25.28
N ASP A 253 22.41 38.88 24.37
CA ASP A 253 22.77 40.26 24.70
C ASP A 253 21.65 41.00 25.45
N GLY A 254 20.39 40.77 25.06
CA GLY A 254 19.22 41.32 25.76
C GLY A 254 19.01 40.76 27.16
N GLN A 255 19.41 39.51 27.43
CA GLN A 255 19.42 38.92 28.77
C GLN A 255 20.61 39.41 29.61
N SER A 256 21.74 39.68 28.97
CA SER A 256 22.95 40.23 29.60
C SER A 256 22.80 41.70 30.03
N ALA A 257 22.00 42.48 29.30
CA ALA A 257 21.71 43.89 29.63
C ALA A 257 20.60 44.07 30.70
N ALA A 258 19.90 42.99 31.07
CA ALA A 258 18.79 43.00 32.04
C ALA A 258 19.12 42.30 33.38
N ALA A 259 20.36 41.83 33.55
CA ALA A 259 20.93 41.27 34.78
C ALA A 259 21.87 42.28 35.45
#